data_AF-A0A034VYU5-F1
#
_entry.id   AF-A0A034VYU5-F1
#
_cell.length_a   1.000
_cell.length_b   1.000
_cell.length_c   1.000
_cell.angle_alpha   90.00
_cell.angle_beta   90.00
_cell.angle_gamma   90.00
#
_symmetry.space_group_name_H-M   'P 1'
#
loop_
_entity.id
_entity.type
_entity.pdbx_description
1 polymer ?
#
loop_
_entity_poly.entity_id
_entity_poly.type
_entity_poly.pdbx_seq_one_letter_code
_entity_poly.pdbx_strand_id
1 'polypeptide(L)'
;KRSLSMFEDLTHLELMHRIRETVKLSFQFDSLIVCILSHGTEGSVYGSNSIPVEISEIEHIITGDTLVGKPKLLIIQACQKDESPINERHKPNVEPHRFSDLVKAMSTVPGYSAMRHTLEGTWFIQELCDAVNRFGDRRHIVDILIAVNRKVSE
;
A
#
# COMPACT_ATOMS: atom_id res chain seq x y z
N LYS A 1 -17.17 -9.97 9.02
CA LYS A 1 -17.06 -8.81 9.94
C LYS A 1 -16.22 -7.73 9.26
N ARG A 2 -16.56 -6.45 9.34
CA ARG A 2 -15.75 -5.35 8.76
C ARG A 2 -15.24 -4.47 9.91
N SER A 3 -13.98 -4.05 9.85
CA SER A 3 -13.36 -3.12 10.79
C SER A 3 -12.52 -2.13 9.98
N LEU A 4 -12.66 -0.84 10.27
CA LEU A 4 -11.91 0.23 9.62
C LEU A 4 -11.27 1.09 10.71
N SER A 5 -9.97 1.34 10.58
CA SER A 5 -9.21 2.23 11.45
C SER A 5 -8.52 3.27 10.57
N MET A 6 -8.64 4.55 10.92
CA MET A 6 -8.00 5.66 10.23
C MET A 6 -7.05 6.35 11.20
N PHE A 7 -5.87 6.70 10.71
CA PHE A 7 -4.82 7.36 11.48
C PHE A 7 -4.23 8.49 10.63
N GLU A 8 -3.93 9.61 11.26
CA GLU A 8 -3.42 10.82 10.61
C GLU A 8 -2.05 11.16 11.20
N ASP A 9 -1.16 11.67 10.34
CA ASP A 9 0.16 12.21 10.71
C ASP A 9 1.02 11.32 11.62
N LEU A 10 1.01 10.01 11.36
CA LEU A 10 1.85 9.05 12.08
C LEU A 10 3.34 9.26 11.81
N THR A 11 4.16 9.24 12.86
CA THR A 11 5.62 9.09 12.73
C THR A 11 5.97 7.72 12.15
N HIS A 12 7.20 7.54 11.66
CA HIS A 12 7.66 6.24 11.14
C HIS A 12 7.50 5.09 12.16
N LEU A 13 7.77 5.32 13.45
CA LEU A 13 7.59 4.31 14.51
C LEU A 13 6.11 4.00 14.74
N GLU A 14 5.26 5.02 14.79
CA GLU A 14 3.82 4.82 15.00
C GLU A 14 3.18 4.12 13.81
N LEU A 15 3.54 4.48 12.58
CA LEU A 15 3.11 3.80 11.35
C LEU A 15 3.40 2.30 11.46
N MET A 16 4.64 1.95 11.77
CA MET A 16 5.07 0.56 11.88
C MET A 16 4.43 -0.17 13.06
N HIS A 17 4.24 0.52 14.17
CA HIS A 17 3.51 -0.02 15.32
C HIS A 17 2.07 -0.35 14.97
N ARG A 18 1.33 0.58 14.33
CA ARG A 18 -0.08 0.39 13.95
C ARG A 18 -0.27 -0.73 12.94
N ILE A 19 0.62 -0.86 11.96
CA ILE A 19 0.56 -1.97 11.01
C ILE A 19 0.76 -3.31 11.75
N ARG A 20 1.76 -3.41 12.64
CA ARG A 20 2.00 -4.61 13.45
C ARG A 20 0.81 -4.95 14.35
N GLU A 21 0.21 -3.96 15.03
CA GLU A 21 -0.99 -4.17 15.85
C GLU A 21 -2.16 -4.69 15.00
N THR A 22 -2.41 -4.08 13.84
CA THR A 22 -3.49 -4.47 12.94
C THR A 22 -3.31 -5.91 12.44
N VAL A 23 -2.09 -6.29 12.05
CA VAL A 23 -1.77 -7.67 11.63
C VAL A 23 -1.99 -8.67 12.76
N LYS A 24 -1.63 -8.35 14.01
CA LYS A 24 -1.90 -9.22 15.17
C LYS A 24 -3.40 -9.42 15.41
N LEU A 25 -4.19 -8.37 15.27
CA LEU A 25 -5.64 -8.40 15.48
C LEU A 25 -6.41 -9.03 14.29
N SER A 26 -5.77 -9.16 13.14
CA SER A 26 -6.39 -9.65 11.90
C SER A 26 -6.67 -11.16 11.87
N PHE A 27 -6.31 -11.92 12.91
CA PHE A 27 -6.48 -13.38 12.93
C PHE A 27 -7.93 -13.85 12.71
N GLN A 28 -8.91 -13.04 13.12
CA GLN A 28 -10.36 -13.34 12.98
C GLN A 28 -10.97 -12.87 11.66
N PHE A 29 -10.18 -12.26 10.78
CA PHE A 29 -10.67 -11.69 9.52
C PHE A 29 -10.18 -12.52 8.34
N ASP A 30 -10.92 -12.46 7.24
CA ASP A 30 -10.64 -13.24 6.03
C ASP A 30 -9.62 -12.56 5.11
N SER A 31 -9.38 -11.27 5.30
CA SER A 31 -8.44 -10.47 4.49
C SER A 31 -7.92 -9.27 5.27
N LEU A 32 -6.83 -8.67 4.79
CA LEU A 32 -6.28 -7.41 5.28
C LEU A 32 -6.17 -6.41 4.12
N ILE A 33 -6.57 -5.16 4.37
CA ILE A 33 -6.33 -4.03 3.46
C ILE A 33 -5.57 -2.96 4.24
N VAL A 34 -4.45 -2.50 3.69
CA VAL A 34 -3.65 -1.39 4.23
C VAL A 34 -3.53 -0.32 3.15
N CYS A 35 -3.98 0.89 3.46
CA CYS A 35 -3.86 2.05 2.59
C CYS A 35 -2.90 3.06 3.22
N ILE A 36 -1.83 3.42 2.51
CA ILE A 36 -0.85 4.42 2.94
C ILE A 36 -0.87 5.57 1.95
N LEU A 37 -1.20 6.77 2.44
CA LEU A 37 -1.21 8.01 1.66
C LEU A 37 -0.21 8.96 2.32
N SER A 38 0.96 9.16 1.70
CA SER A 38 2.04 9.98 2.28
C SER A 38 2.97 10.56 1.20
N HIS A 39 3.95 11.36 1.63
CA HIS A 39 5.15 11.57 0.82
C HIS A 39 5.93 10.26 0.69
N GLY A 40 6.76 10.18 -0.34
CA GLY A 40 7.57 9.00 -0.62
C GLY A 40 8.73 9.34 -1.54
N THR A 41 9.70 8.43 -1.53
CA THR A 41 10.78 8.33 -2.50
C THR A 41 10.81 6.88 -3.00
N GLU A 42 11.65 6.55 -3.97
CA GLU A 42 11.71 5.20 -4.50
C GLU A 42 11.90 4.14 -3.39
N GLY A 43 10.95 3.20 -3.30
CA GLY A 43 10.98 2.10 -2.34
C GLY A 43 10.52 2.46 -0.91
N SER A 44 10.18 3.72 -0.63
CA SER A 44 9.86 4.16 0.74
C SER A 44 8.67 5.12 0.82
N VAL A 45 8.03 5.15 1.98
CA VAL A 45 7.01 6.14 2.40
C VAL A 45 7.51 6.91 3.61
N TYR A 46 7.11 8.17 3.78
CA TYR A 46 7.54 8.99 4.92
C TYR A 46 6.54 8.96 6.06
N GLY A 47 7.03 8.94 7.30
CA GLY A 47 6.26 9.36 8.47
C GLY A 47 6.18 10.89 8.57
N SER A 48 5.30 11.39 9.43
CA SER A 48 5.14 12.84 9.70
C SER A 48 6.41 13.52 10.20
N ASN A 49 7.34 12.76 10.78
CA ASN A 49 8.65 13.23 11.19
C ASN A 49 9.72 13.21 10.08
N SER A 50 9.31 13.06 8.81
CA SER A 50 10.19 13.05 7.63
C SER A 50 11.24 11.94 7.64
N ILE A 51 10.99 10.85 8.39
CA ILE A 51 11.83 9.66 8.39
C ILE A 51 11.21 8.61 7.44
N PRO A 52 11.97 8.05 6.48
CA PRO A 52 11.46 7.06 5.54
C PRO A 52 11.25 5.70 6.22
N VAL A 53 10.25 4.99 5.75
CA VAL A 53 9.96 3.58 6.05
C VAL A 53 9.98 2.82 4.73
N GLU A 54 10.79 1.76 4.68
CA GLU A 54 10.85 0.93 3.48
C GLU A 54 9.53 0.19 3.26
N ILE A 55 9.06 0.21 2.02
CA ILE A 55 7.86 -0.53 1.62
C ILE A 55 8.08 -2.04 1.82
N SER A 56 9.31 -2.54 1.60
CA SER A 56 9.70 -3.92 1.88
C SER A 56 9.50 -4.32 3.35
N GLU A 57 9.77 -3.42 4.31
CA GLU A 57 9.55 -3.70 5.72
C GLU A 57 8.04 -3.78 6.04
N ILE A 58 7.24 -2.90 5.43
CA ILE A 58 5.78 -2.93 5.53
C ILE A 58 5.22 -4.23 4.96
N GLU A 59 5.66 -4.64 3.77
CA GLU A 59 5.26 -5.90 3.15
C GLU A 59 5.63 -7.08 4.06
N HIS A 60 6.84 -7.10 4.61
CA HIS A 60 7.28 -8.16 5.51
C HIS A 60 6.35 -8.31 6.73
N ILE A 61 5.94 -7.19 7.34
CA ILE A 61 5.00 -7.21 8.47
C ILE A 61 3.63 -7.74 8.05
N ILE A 62 3.12 -7.29 6.90
CA ILE A 62 1.80 -7.70 6.38
C ILE A 62 1.79 -9.18 5.99
N THR A 63 2.92 -9.73 5.56
CA THR A 63 3.12 -11.16 5.25
C THR A 63 3.44 -12.03 6.48
N GLY A 64 3.18 -11.51 7.68
CA GLY A 64 3.32 -12.26 8.92
C GLY A 64 2.43 -13.51 8.99
N ASP A 65 2.78 -14.42 9.90
CA ASP A 65 2.21 -15.78 9.94
C ASP A 65 0.70 -15.81 10.21
N THR A 66 0.15 -14.75 10.83
CA THR A 66 -1.28 -14.62 11.13
C THR A 66 -2.16 -14.50 9.88
N LEU A 67 -1.57 -14.21 8.72
CA LEU A 67 -2.25 -13.92 7.46
C LEU A 67 -1.89 -14.88 6.32
N VAL A 68 -1.25 -16.02 6.63
CA VAL A 68 -0.95 -17.06 5.62
C VAL A 68 -2.27 -17.56 4.99
N GLY A 69 -2.31 -17.60 3.65
CA GLY A 69 -3.49 -18.02 2.89
C GLY A 69 -4.65 -17.02 2.85
N LYS A 70 -4.51 -15.83 3.45
CA LYS A 70 -5.54 -14.77 3.44
C LYS A 70 -5.17 -13.66 2.47
N PRO A 71 -6.08 -13.17 1.61
CA PRO A 71 -5.79 -12.05 0.72
C PRO A 71 -5.34 -10.79 1.47
N LYS A 72 -4.26 -10.17 0.99
CA LYS A 72 -3.65 -8.95 1.52
C LYS A 72 -3.58 -7.91 0.41
N LEU A 73 -4.15 -6.73 0.62
CA LEU A 73 -4.10 -5.62 -0.34
C LEU A 73 -3.36 -4.45 0.29
N LEU A 74 -2.21 -4.08 -0.30
CA LEU A 74 -1.43 -2.92 0.09
C LEU A 74 -1.59 -1.83 -0.98
N ILE A 75 -2.23 -0.72 -0.63
CA ILE A 75 -2.42 0.44 -1.51
C ILE A 75 -1.48 1.55 -1.07
N ILE A 76 -0.64 2.03 -1.97
CA ILE A 76 0.36 3.08 -1.70
C ILE A 76 0.14 4.25 -2.65
N GLN A 77 -0.26 5.38 -2.08
CA GLN A 77 -0.29 6.69 -2.73
C GLN A 77 0.88 7.51 -2.17
N ALA A 78 2.02 7.45 -2.86
CA ALA A 78 3.22 8.19 -2.51
C ALA A 78 4.08 8.38 -3.76
N CYS A 79 4.83 9.49 -3.84
CA CYS A 79 5.85 9.65 -4.87
C CYS A 79 6.87 8.51 -4.78
N GLN A 80 7.40 8.07 -5.93
CA GLN A 80 8.41 7.02 -6.01
C GLN A 80 9.54 7.42 -6.96
N LYS A 81 9.82 8.73 -7.07
CA LYS A 81 10.95 9.25 -7.85
C LYS A 81 12.26 8.99 -7.12
N ASP A 82 13.30 8.79 -7.90
CA ASP A 82 14.65 8.59 -7.39
C ASP A 82 15.27 9.96 -7.01
N GLU A 83 15.57 10.16 -5.72
CA GLU A 83 16.25 11.36 -5.21
C GLU A 83 17.65 11.05 -4.66
N SER A 84 18.10 9.79 -4.67
CA SER A 84 19.38 9.38 -4.06
C SER A 84 20.03 8.22 -4.82
N PRO A 85 21.36 8.25 -5.06
CA PRO A 85 22.04 7.22 -5.85
C PRO A 85 21.83 5.84 -5.22
N ILE A 86 21.41 4.91 -6.08
CA ILE A 86 21.13 3.48 -5.85
C ILE A 86 22.04 2.89 -4.76
N ASN A 87 21.53 2.75 -3.53
CA ASN A 87 22.09 1.78 -2.60
C ASN A 87 21.64 0.40 -3.06
N GLU A 88 22.59 -0.53 -3.17
CA GLU A 88 22.31 -1.93 -3.49
C GLU A 88 21.21 -2.45 -2.56
N ARG A 89 20.04 -2.73 -3.15
CA ARG A 89 18.89 -3.25 -2.41
C ARG A 89 19.32 -4.57 -1.80
N HIS A 90 19.46 -4.62 -0.48
CA HIS A 90 19.54 -5.88 0.22
C HIS A 90 18.29 -6.67 -0.15
N LYS A 91 18.44 -7.80 -0.84
CA LYS A 91 17.35 -8.75 -0.96
C LYS A 91 17.22 -9.41 0.40
N PRO A 92 16.18 -9.11 1.20
CA PRO A 92 16.00 -9.84 2.44
C PRO A 92 15.86 -11.33 2.10
N ASN A 93 16.45 -12.19 2.92
CA ASN A 93 16.31 -13.64 2.79
C ASN A 93 14.90 -14.03 3.23
N VAL A 94 13.91 -13.79 2.38
CA VAL A 94 12.50 -14.02 2.69
C VAL A 94 12.02 -15.26 1.97
N GLU A 95 11.28 -16.08 2.70
CA GLU A 95 10.64 -17.25 2.14
C GLU A 95 9.54 -16.83 1.16
N PRO A 96 9.63 -17.17 -0.14
CA PRO A 96 8.74 -16.65 -1.18
C PRO A 96 7.25 -16.91 -0.92
N HIS A 97 6.93 -18.01 -0.23
CA HIS A 97 5.56 -18.40 0.07
C HIS A 97 4.86 -17.42 1.01
N ARG A 98 5.57 -16.61 1.80
CA ARG A 98 4.95 -15.63 2.72
C ARG A 98 4.33 -14.46 1.97
N PHE A 99 4.87 -14.12 0.80
CA PHE A 99 4.30 -13.12 -0.10
C PHE A 99 3.16 -13.67 -0.95
N SER A 100 2.76 -14.93 -0.77
CA SER A 100 1.55 -15.43 -1.42
C SER A 100 0.36 -14.58 -0.96
N ASP A 101 -0.55 -14.33 -1.91
CA ASP A 101 -1.80 -13.62 -1.66
C ASP A 101 -1.64 -12.13 -1.31
N LEU A 102 -0.47 -11.52 -1.55
CA LEU A 102 -0.26 -10.07 -1.47
C LEU A 102 -0.46 -9.42 -2.85
N VAL A 103 -1.37 -8.46 -2.92
CA VAL A 103 -1.51 -7.52 -4.04
C VAL A 103 -1.03 -6.15 -3.58
N LYS A 104 -0.02 -5.60 -4.25
CA LYS A 104 0.42 -4.22 -4.04
C LYS A 104 -0.04 -3.34 -5.20
N ALA A 105 -0.78 -2.28 -4.89
CA ALA A 105 -1.25 -1.28 -5.84
C ALA A 105 -0.57 0.06 -5.52
N MET A 106 0.24 0.56 -6.46
CA MET A 106 0.95 1.82 -6.30
C MET A 106 0.40 2.86 -7.28
N SER A 107 0.17 4.07 -6.79
CA SER A 107 -0.36 5.20 -7.59
C SER A 107 0.54 5.65 -8.75
N THR A 108 1.80 5.22 -8.73
CA THR A 108 2.80 5.52 -9.74
C THR A 108 3.76 4.35 -9.83
N VAL A 109 4.36 4.14 -11.00
CA VAL A 109 5.48 3.21 -11.15
C VAL A 109 6.75 3.79 -10.51
N PRO A 110 7.71 2.94 -10.08
CA PRO A 110 9.02 3.41 -9.61
C PRO A 110 9.66 4.37 -10.62
N GLY A 111 10.25 5.46 -10.12
CA GLY A 111 10.83 6.55 -10.91
C GLY A 111 9.89 7.72 -11.25
N TYR A 112 8.60 7.66 -10.89
CA TYR A 112 7.60 8.66 -11.29
C TYR A 112 6.88 9.31 -10.10
N SER A 113 6.28 10.49 -10.34
CA SER A 113 5.58 11.27 -9.30
C SER A 113 4.17 10.75 -9.15
N ALA A 114 3.73 10.60 -7.90
CA ALA A 114 2.32 10.40 -7.63
C ALA A 114 1.61 11.76 -7.69
N MET A 115 0.92 12.02 -8.81
CA MET A 115 0.24 13.30 -9.02
C MET A 115 -0.95 13.46 -8.07
N ARG A 116 -1.06 14.64 -7.48
CA ARG A 116 -2.19 15.08 -6.66
C ARG A 116 -2.71 16.38 -7.23
N HIS A 117 -3.99 16.43 -7.57
CA HIS A 117 -4.64 17.69 -7.84
C HIS A 117 -4.87 18.42 -6.50
N THR A 118 -4.51 19.70 -6.42
CA THR A 118 -4.56 20.47 -5.16
C THR A 118 -5.97 20.68 -4.65
N LEU A 119 -6.98 20.65 -5.54
CA LEU A 119 -8.38 20.90 -5.20
C LEU A 119 -9.22 19.63 -5.10
N GLU A 120 -8.92 18.60 -5.90
CA GLU A 120 -9.80 17.42 -6.02
C GLU A 120 -9.24 16.20 -5.28
N GLY A 121 -7.93 16.17 -5.02
CA GLY A 121 -7.24 15.01 -4.44
C GLY A 121 -6.44 14.25 -5.48
N THR A 122 -6.07 13.01 -5.14
CA THR A 122 -5.18 12.18 -5.99
C THR A 122 -6.01 11.38 -6.99
N TRP A 123 -5.74 11.53 -8.29
CA TRP A 123 -6.49 10.86 -9.37
C TRP A 123 -6.59 9.35 -9.18
N PHE A 124 -5.49 8.71 -8.76
CA PHE A 124 -5.47 7.27 -8.50
C PHE A 124 -6.47 6.83 -7.42
N ILE A 125 -6.55 7.52 -6.28
CA ILE A 125 -7.48 7.15 -5.20
C ILE A 125 -8.93 7.43 -5.61
N GLN A 126 -9.19 8.53 -6.30
CA GLN A 126 -10.54 8.83 -6.80
C GLN A 126 -11.03 7.72 -7.75
N GLU A 127 -10.22 7.38 -8.75
CA GLU A 127 -10.57 6.33 -9.71
C GLU A 127 -10.68 4.95 -9.06
N LEU A 128 -9.83 4.66 -8.07
CA LEU A 128 -9.93 3.44 -7.28
C LEU A 128 -11.26 3.38 -6.50
N CYS A 129 -11.63 4.45 -5.81
CA CYS A 129 -12.90 4.53 -5.09
C CYS A 129 -14.09 4.34 -6.04
N ASP A 130 -14.08 5.02 -7.18
CA ASP A 130 -15.14 4.91 -8.19
C ASP A 130 -15.24 3.49 -8.78
N ALA A 131 -14.10 2.87 -9.10
CA ALA A 131 -14.06 1.53 -9.64
C ALA A 131 -14.52 0.47 -8.62
N VAL A 132 -14.10 0.60 -7.35
CA VAL A 132 -14.55 -0.28 -6.26
C VAL A 132 -16.05 -0.13 -6.01
N ASN A 133 -16.58 1.10 -6.01
CA ASN A 133 -18.01 1.35 -5.86
C ASN A 133 -18.85 0.75 -6.99
N ARG A 134 -18.32 0.75 -8.22
CA ARG A 134 -19.02 0.22 -9.40
C ARG A 134 -18.89 -1.29 -9.58
N PHE A 135 -17.77 -1.88 -9.18
CA PHE A 135 -17.41 -3.25 -9.55
C PHE A 135 -17.03 -4.17 -8.37
N GLY A 136 -16.94 -3.65 -7.15
CA GLY A 136 -16.43 -4.37 -5.98
C GLY A 136 -17.25 -5.60 -5.55
N ASP A 137 -18.51 -5.70 -5.99
CA ASP A 137 -19.40 -6.84 -5.76
C ASP A 137 -19.37 -7.89 -6.89
N ARG A 138 -18.69 -7.61 -8.03
CA ARG A 138 -18.81 -8.38 -9.27
C ARG A 138 -17.49 -8.76 -9.94
N ARG A 139 -16.39 -8.10 -9.59
CA ARG A 139 -15.07 -8.32 -10.22
C ARG A 139 -13.99 -8.60 -9.19
N HIS A 140 -12.96 -9.34 -9.59
CA HIS A 140 -11.79 -9.53 -8.77
C HIS A 140 -11.01 -8.22 -8.63
N ILE A 141 -10.37 -8.00 -7.48
CA ILE A 141 -9.66 -6.75 -7.19
C ILE A 141 -8.60 -6.43 -8.24
N VAL A 142 -7.91 -7.44 -8.79
CA VAL A 142 -6.91 -7.23 -9.84
C VAL A 142 -7.55 -6.69 -11.12
N ASP A 143 -8.74 -7.15 -11.50
CA ASP A 143 -9.47 -6.62 -12.66
C ASP A 143 -9.90 -5.16 -12.44
N ILE A 144 -10.31 -4.84 -11.19
CA ILE A 144 -10.66 -3.47 -10.79
C ILE A 144 -9.42 -2.57 -10.91
N LEU A 145 -8.27 -2.99 -10.38
CA LEU A 145 -7.02 -2.25 -10.47
C LEU A 145 -6.55 -2.05 -11.92
N ILE A 146 -6.74 -3.05 -12.80
CA ILE A 146 -6.47 -2.90 -14.24
C ILE A 146 -7.38 -1.83 -14.86
N ALA A 147 -8.66 -1.78 -14.49
CA ALA A 147 -9.57 -0.74 -14.96
C ALA A 147 -9.17 0.66 -14.45
N VAL A 148 -8.72 0.77 -13.21
CA VAL A 148 -8.17 2.02 -12.64
C VAL A 148 -6.94 2.47 -13.44
N ASN A 149 -6.00 1.56 -13.73
CA ASN A 149 -4.81 1.88 -14.52
C ASN A 149 -5.15 2.44 -15.90
N ARG A 150 -6.15 1.88 -16.59
CA ARG A 150 -6.60 2.38 -17.90
C ARG A 150 -7.07 3.81 -17.82
N LYS A 151 -7.95 4.11 -16.85
CA LYS A 151 -8.51 5.45 -16.67
C LYS A 151 -7.48 6.50 -16.24
N VAL A 152 -6.55 6.14 -15.35
CA VAL A 152 -5.51 7.08 -14.88
C VAL A 152 -4.48 7.37 -15.98
N SER A 153 -4.41 6.52 -17.01
CA SER A 153 -3.51 6.68 -18.16
C SER A 153 -4.14 7.43 -19.35
N GLU A 154 -5.44 7.73 -19.28
CA GLU A 154 -6.18 8.53 -20.28
C GLU A 154 -6.04 10.03 -19.99
#